data_AF-E0UM65-F1
#
_entry.id   AF-E0UM65-F1
#
_cell.length_a   1.000
_cell.length_b   1.000
_cell.length_c   1.000
_cell.angle_alpha   90.00
_cell.angle_beta   90.00
_cell.angle_gamma   90.00
#
_symmetry.space_group_name_H-M   'P 1'
#
loop_
_entity.id
_entity.type
_entity.pdbx_description
1 polymer ?
#
loop_
_entity_poly.entity_id
_entity_poly.type
_entity_poly.pdbx_seq_one_letter_code
_entity_poly.pdbx_strand_id
1 'polypeptide(L)'
;MKIKLLKIQTTNIPQVFKIEIKAGNQSLTFDVTVEVDTVAGQTILITHGSQEFCDFFRFNQDLASQICQLVCSFYNSIPINLPTDIGEFSALRPLEIVEYLVR
;
A
#
# COMPACT_ATOMS: atom_id res chain seq x y z
N MET A 1 -12.69 5.68 -6.21
CA MET A 1 -13.06 5.39 -4.80
C MET A 1 -11.98 5.93 -3.89
N LYS A 2 -12.26 6.88 -3.00
CA LYS A 2 -11.23 7.47 -2.13
C LYS A 2 -10.63 6.43 -1.17
N ILE A 3 -9.30 6.40 -1.08
CA ILE A 3 -8.51 5.56 -0.18
C ILE A 3 -7.83 6.45 0.86
N LYS A 4 -8.05 6.13 2.13
CA LYS A 4 -7.41 6.78 3.27
C LYS A 4 -6.72 5.73 4.13
N LEU A 5 -5.44 5.90 4.44
CA LEU A 5 -4.75 5.07 5.43
C LEU A 5 -5.12 5.58 6.81
N LEU A 6 -5.75 4.73 7.61
CA LEU A 6 -6.25 5.06 8.94
C LEU A 6 -5.21 4.76 10.02
N LYS A 7 -4.58 3.57 9.95
CA LYS A 7 -3.65 3.08 10.96
C LYS A 7 -2.56 2.21 10.35
N ILE A 8 -1.40 2.24 11.01
CA ILE A 8 -0.31 1.27 10.86
C ILE A 8 0.00 0.76 12.28
N GLN A 9 0.04 -0.55 12.47
CA GLN A 9 0.26 -1.18 13.78
C GLN A 9 1.27 -2.31 13.67
N THR A 10 2.12 -2.47 14.68
CA THR A 10 2.97 -3.66 14.82
C THR A 10 2.12 -4.87 15.14
N THR A 11 2.49 -6.03 14.61
CA THR A 11 1.89 -7.31 14.99
C THR A 11 2.80 -8.06 15.96
N ASN A 12 2.34 -9.25 16.37
CA ASN A 12 3.09 -10.19 17.21
C ASN A 12 4.26 -10.82 16.43
N ILE A 13 4.27 -10.69 15.10
CA ILE A 13 5.28 -11.23 14.20
C ILE A 13 6.26 -10.09 13.87
N PRO A 14 7.57 -10.27 14.10
CA PRO A 14 8.57 -9.27 13.77
C PRO A 14 8.46 -8.82 12.31
N GLN A 15 8.59 -7.51 12.10
CA GLN A 15 8.61 -6.89 10.77
C GLN A 15 7.32 -7.04 9.95
N VAL A 16 6.25 -7.60 10.54
CA VAL A 16 4.91 -7.62 9.95
C VAL A 16 4.07 -6.51 10.57
N PHE A 17 3.53 -5.67 9.71
CA PHE A 17 2.72 -4.51 10.05
C PHE A 17 1.30 -4.72 9.55
N LYS A 18 0.34 -4.43 10.42
CA LYS A 18 -1.06 -4.40 10.08
C LYS A 18 -1.44 -2.99 9.67
N ILE A 19 -2.01 -2.84 8.49
CA ILE A 19 -2.51 -1.57 7.98
C ILE A 19 -4.03 -1.59 7.93
N GLU A 20 -4.65 -0.49 8.35
CA GLU A 20 -6.09 -0.28 8.21
C GLU A 20 -6.32 0.84 7.20
N ILE A 21 -7.01 0.55 6.10
CA ILE A 21 -7.42 1.56 5.12
C ILE A 21 -8.94 1.72 5.12
N LYS A 22 -9.39 2.91 4.74
CA LYS A 22 -10.77 3.18 4.35
C LYS A 22 -10.85 3.32 2.85
N ALA A 23 -11.61 2.45 2.21
CA ALA A 23 -11.91 2.44 0.79
C ALA A 23 -13.40 2.77 0.58
N GLY A 24 -13.70 4.03 0.25
CA GLY A 24 -15.08 4.52 0.24
C GLY A 24 -15.74 4.39 1.62
N ASN A 25 -16.74 3.52 1.74
CA ASN A 25 -17.44 3.25 3.01
C ASN A 25 -16.97 1.99 3.73
N GLN A 26 -15.99 1.26 3.16
CA GLN A 26 -15.48 0.02 3.71
C GLN A 26 -14.15 0.26 4.42
N SER A 27 -13.97 -0.34 5.59
CA SER A 27 -12.65 -0.48 6.22
C SER A 27 -12.07 -1.83 5.85
N LEU A 28 -10.82 -1.84 5.39
CA LEU A 28 -10.08 -3.04 5.02
C LEU A 28 -8.80 -3.09 5.82
N THR A 29 -8.36 -4.30 6.12
CA THR A 29 -7.13 -4.55 6.88
C THR A 29 -6.25 -5.47 6.07
N PHE A 30 -4.97 -5.12 5.97
CA PHE A 30 -3.96 -5.92 5.29
C PHE A 30 -2.72 -6.06 6.15
N ASP A 31 -1.94 -7.09 5.85
CA ASP A 31 -0.61 -7.26 6.43
C ASP A 31 0.44 -6.86 5.39
N VAL A 32 1.46 -6.15 5.84
CA VAL A 32 2.63 -5.74 5.06
C VAL A 32 3.87 -6.14 5.83
N THR A 33 4.72 -6.94 5.21
CA THR A 33 6.01 -7.36 5.75
C THR A 33 7.09 -6.41 5.26
N VAL A 34 7.99 -5.99 6.15
CA VAL A 34 9.23 -5.30 5.80
C VAL A 34 10.36 -6.32 5.89
N GLU A 35 11.22 -6.35 4.89
CA GLU A 35 12.48 -7.09 4.89
C GLU A 35 13.63 -6.10 4.73
N VAL A 36 14.76 -6.40 5.37
CA VAL A 36 15.97 -5.58 5.29
C VAL A 36 17.01 -6.36 4.50
N ASP A 37 17.50 -5.78 3.42
CA ASP A 37 18.56 -6.37 2.60
C ASP A 37 19.73 -5.39 2.45
N THR A 38 20.90 -5.89 2.06
CA THR A 38 22.11 -5.08 1.80
C THR A 38 22.59 -5.31 0.39
N VAL A 39 22.45 -4.30 -0.46
CA VAL A 39 22.87 -4.34 -1.87
C VAL A 39 24.01 -3.33 -2.07
N ALA A 40 25.15 -3.80 -2.58
CA ALA A 40 26.34 -2.97 -2.82
C ALA A 40 26.79 -2.14 -1.58
N GLY A 41 26.62 -2.68 -0.38
CA GLY A 41 26.95 -2.01 0.87
C GLY A 41 25.90 -0.98 1.35
N GLN A 42 24.77 -0.86 0.67
CA GLN A 42 23.66 -0.01 1.06
C GLN A 42 22.52 -0.86 1.63
N THR A 43 22.02 -0.49 2.81
CA THR A 43 20.84 -1.11 3.41
C THR A 43 19.58 -0.62 2.69
N ILE A 44 18.78 -1.56 2.20
CA ILE A 44 17.50 -1.29 1.55
C ILE A 44 16.37 -1.94 2.35
N LEU A 45 15.20 -1.30 2.32
CA LEU A 45 13.96 -1.86 2.86
C LEU A 45 13.11 -2.35 1.70
N ILE A 46 12.71 -3.62 1.77
CA ILE A 46 11.83 -4.26 0.81
C ILE A 46 10.49 -4.49 1.52
N THR A 47 9.39 -4.11 0.89
CA THR A 47 8.05 -4.30 1.45
C THR A 47 7.26 -5.31 0.63
N HIS A 48 6.63 -6.26 1.32
CA HIS A 48 5.75 -7.26 0.72
C HIS A 48 4.36 -7.12 1.28
N GLY A 49 3.38 -6.83 0.43
CA GLY A 49 1.97 -6.90 0.83
C GLY A 49 1.48 -8.34 0.87
N SER A 50 0.49 -8.61 1.72
CA SER A 50 -0.24 -9.88 1.67
C SER A 50 -0.87 -10.12 0.29
N GLN A 51 -1.28 -11.36 0.00
CA GLN A 51 -1.93 -11.67 -1.27
C GLN A 51 -3.18 -10.81 -1.48
N GLU A 52 -3.99 -10.61 -0.43
CA GLU A 52 -5.19 -9.78 -0.47
C GLU A 52 -4.86 -8.31 -0.74
N PHE A 53 -3.74 -7.80 -0.22
CA PHE A 53 -3.25 -6.45 -0.51
C PHE A 53 -2.88 -6.31 -1.98
N CYS A 54 -2.09 -7.25 -2.49
CA CYS A 54 -1.66 -7.26 -3.89
C CYS A 54 -2.85 -7.37 -4.84
N ASP A 55 -3.84 -8.21 -4.53
CA ASP A 55 -5.05 -8.37 -5.33
C ASP A 55 -5.92 -7.11 -5.30
N PHE A 56 -6.07 -6.47 -4.13
CA PHE A 56 -6.82 -5.23 -4.02
C PHE A 56 -6.18 -4.09 -4.83
N PHE A 57 -4.86 -3.93 -4.76
CA PHE A 57 -4.12 -2.86 -5.43
C PHE A 57 -3.57 -3.21 -6.81
N ARG A 58 -3.90 -4.38 -7.37
CA ARG A 58 -3.38 -4.88 -8.65
C ARG A 58 -3.41 -3.84 -9.79
N PHE A 59 -4.48 -3.05 -9.85
CA PHE A 59 -4.69 -2.01 -10.87
C PHE A 59 -4.36 -0.57 -10.42
N ASN A 60 -3.91 -0.40 -9.18
CA ASN A 60 -3.59 0.89 -8.57
C ASN A 60 -2.26 0.77 -7.80
N GLN A 61 -1.21 0.32 -8.48
CA GLN A 61 0.10 0.03 -7.88
C GLN A 61 0.75 1.27 -7.25
N ASP A 62 0.46 2.47 -7.77
CA ASP A 62 0.95 3.72 -7.17
C ASP A 62 0.39 3.94 -5.75
N LEU A 63 -0.88 3.56 -5.51
CA LEU A 63 -1.47 3.64 -4.17
C LEU A 63 -0.85 2.59 -3.22
N ALA A 64 -0.60 1.38 -3.73
CA ALA A 64 0.12 0.37 -2.96
C ALA A 64 1.54 0.84 -2.60
N SER A 65 2.27 1.42 -3.56
CA SER A 65 3.61 1.94 -3.35
C SER A 65 3.65 3.03 -2.28
N GLN A 66 2.70 3.96 -2.31
CA GLN A 66 2.57 5.00 -1.27
C GLN A 66 2.31 4.41 0.12
N ILE A 67 1.46 3.39 0.23
CA ILE A 67 1.23 2.71 1.51
C ILE A 67 2.52 2.04 1.99
N CYS A 68 3.23 1.33 1.11
CA CYS A 68 4.51 0.70 1.46
C CYS A 68 5.56 1.72 1.92
N GLN A 69 5.64 2.90 1.28
CA GLN A 69 6.53 3.98 1.70
C GLN A 69 6.18 4.50 3.10
N LEU A 70 4.88 4.59 3.43
CA LEU A 70 4.43 4.96 4.77
C LEU A 70 4.78 3.86 5.79
N VAL A 71 4.65 2.58 5.44
CA VAL A 71 5.10 1.46 6.29
C VAL A 71 6.62 1.53 6.52
N CYS A 72 7.43 1.79 5.50
CA CYS A 72 8.87 2.00 5.66
C CYS A 72 9.20 3.20 6.56
N SER A 73 8.45 4.30 6.42
CA SER A 73 8.60 5.48 7.28
C SER A 73 8.30 5.11 8.74
N PHE A 74 7.24 4.32 8.97
CA PHE A 74 6.83 3.87 10.29
C PHE A 74 7.88 2.94 10.90
N TYR A 75 8.40 2.00 10.11
CA TYR A 75 9.49 1.10 10.50
C TYR A 75 10.73 1.88 10.96
N ASN A 76 11.09 2.94 10.23
CA ASN A 76 12.23 3.81 10.56
C ASN A 76 11.94 4.83 11.68
N SER A 77 10.80 4.71 12.37
CA SER A 77 10.37 5.66 13.41
C SER A 77 10.28 7.12 12.91
N ILE A 78 10.05 7.31 11.60
CA ILE A 78 9.80 8.62 11.01
C ILE A 78 8.35 8.98 11.34
N PRO A 79 8.07 10.19 11.87
CA PRO A 79 6.71 10.61 12.17
C PRO A 79 5.80 10.58 10.94
N ILE A 80 4.60 10.00 11.09
CA ILE A 80 3.58 9.95 10.05
C ILE A 80 2.29 10.53 10.61
N ASN A 81 1.67 11.43 9.84
CA ASN A 81 0.34 11.93 10.15
C ASN A 81 -0.72 10.96 9.64
N LEU A 82 -1.46 10.34 10.55
CA LEU A 82 -2.61 9.50 10.25
C LEU A 82 -3.88 10.11 10.88
N PRO A 83 -5.04 10.00 10.22
CA PRO A 83 -5.26 9.33 8.94
C PRO A 83 -4.77 10.16 7.73
N THR A 84 -4.16 9.51 6.73
CA THR A 84 -3.62 10.17 5.53
C THR A 84 -4.38 9.77 4.28
N ASP A 85 -4.67 10.74 3.41
CA ASP A 85 -5.30 10.48 2.11
C ASP A 85 -4.24 9.96 1.12
N ILE A 86 -4.44 8.74 0.62
CA ILE A 86 -3.50 8.06 -0.30
C ILE A 86 -3.86 8.35 -1.75
N GLY A 87 -5.14 8.64 -2.01
CA GLY A 87 -5.63 9.01 -3.34
C GLY A 87 -6.97 8.37 -3.67
N GLU A 88 -7.27 8.28 -4.96
CA GLU A 88 -8.47 7.62 -5.44
C GLU A 88 -8.14 6.34 -6.17
N PHE A 89 -8.77 5.25 -5.77
CA PHE A 89 -8.79 4.01 -6.50
C PHE A 89 -9.65 4.21 -7.76
N SER A 90 -8.98 4.42 -8.88
CA SER A 90 -9.56 4.23 -10.20
C SER A 90 -9.63 2.74 -10.43
N ALA A 91 -10.78 2.13 -10.19
CA ALA A 91 -11.04 0.84 -10.83
C ALA A 91 -11.04 1.15 -12.33
N LEU A 92 -9.93 0.91 -13.02
CA LEU A 92 -9.94 0.84 -14.48
C LEU A 92 -11.02 -0.20 -14.80
N ARG A 93 -12.19 0.26 -15.25
CA ARG A 93 -13.17 -0.66 -15.80
C ARG A 93 -12.47 -1.31 -17.00
N PRO A 94 -12.54 -2.64 -17.17
CA PRO A 94 -11.94 -3.31 -18.34
C PRO A 94 -12.52 -2.91 -19.72
N LEU A 95 -13.14 -1.74 -19.88
CA LEU A 95 -13.88 -1.36 -21.08
C LEU A 95 -13.48 0.00 -21.70
N GLU A 96 -12.55 0.77 -21.13
CA GLU A 96 -12.11 2.05 -21.75
C GLU A 96 -10.85 1.93 -22.63
N ILE A 97 -10.21 0.76 -22.68
CA ILE A 97 -9.02 0.54 -23.54
C ILE A 97 -9.41 0.27 -25.01
N VAL A 98 -10.69 0.00 -25.31
CA VAL A 98 -11.10 -0.38 -26.68
C VAL A 98 -11.42 0.82 -27.59
N GLU A 99 -11.73 2.01 -27.06
CA GLU A 99 -12.12 3.16 -27.91
C GLU A 99 -10.95 4.02 -28.42
N TYR A 100 -9.72 3.81 -27.94
CA TYR A 100 -8.54 4.59 -28.39
C TYR A 100 -7.68 3.94 -29.48
N LEU A 101 -8.03 2.74 -29.97
CA LEU A 101 -7.30 2.05 -31.03
C LEU A 101 -8.07 1.92 -32.36
N VAL A 102 -9.21 2.61 -32.50
CA VAL A 102 -9.94 2.67 -33.78
C VAL A 102 -10.26 4.13 -34.13
N ARG A 103 -9.24 4.91 -34.50
CA ARG A 103 -9.35 6.04 -35.42
C ARG A 103 -8.10 6.16 -36.28
#